data_AF-G9NS89-F1
#
_entry.id   AF-G9NS89-F1
#
_cell.length_a   1.000
_cell.length_b   1.000
_cell.length_c   1.000
_cell.angle_alpha   90.00
_cell.angle_beta   90.00
_cell.angle_gamma   90.00
#
_symmetry.space_group_name_H-M   'P 1'
#
loop_
_entity.id
_entity.type
_entity.pdbx_description
1 polymer ?
#
loop_
_entity_poly.entity_id
_entity_poly.type
_entity_poly.pdbx_seq_one_letter_code
_entity_poly.pdbx_strand_id
1 'polypeptide(L)'
;MEESKTGLWQKLMSRPLAHLHGFFMMAAFLVLFPAGAVAIRSGSDKSFRFHWVIQVAGLVSAFSGAVLAIIMSDRVFGSPHQIAGVVIFSLLLVQAVLGWRHHMDFIRIFRRTWISYTHVYLGFVILLAGWANVISGLVLYGFSKFGTVMIGVLILLELLGVGGWSFLARRRSLARDSGYKETPESSAAYFALDDIPESDEEDDVPEDRGLMHKGDERN
;
A
#
# COMPACT_ATOMS: atom_id res chain seq x y z
N MET A 1 -33.79 -15.83 -24.96
CA MET A 1 -32.78 -15.40 -23.94
C MET A 1 -31.37 -15.95 -24.22
N GLU A 2 -31.11 -16.55 -25.40
CA GLU A 2 -29.83 -17.19 -25.73
C GLU A 2 -28.88 -16.29 -26.52
N GLU A 3 -29.42 -15.34 -27.29
CA GLU A 3 -28.69 -14.33 -28.10
C GLU A 3 -27.82 -13.36 -27.28
N SER A 4 -28.21 -13.05 -26.04
CA SER A 4 -27.45 -12.15 -25.16
C SER A 4 -26.14 -12.79 -24.71
N LYS A 5 -26.14 -14.11 -24.44
CA LYS A 5 -24.95 -14.84 -24.01
C LYS A 5 -23.95 -14.90 -25.17
N THR A 6 -24.37 -15.29 -26.37
CA THR A 6 -23.48 -15.39 -27.54
C THR A 6 -22.81 -14.05 -27.86
N GLY A 7 -23.56 -12.94 -27.79
CA GLY A 7 -23.02 -11.59 -28.01
C GLY A 7 -22.03 -11.10 -26.93
N LEU A 8 -22.28 -11.38 -25.66
CA LEU A 8 -21.39 -10.97 -24.56
C LEU A 8 -20.09 -11.79 -24.56
N TRP A 9 -20.19 -13.11 -24.78
CA TRP A 9 -19.03 -14.00 -24.91
C TRP A 9 -18.18 -13.67 -26.14
N GLN A 10 -18.79 -13.37 -27.29
CA GLN A 10 -18.05 -12.91 -28.48
C GLN A 10 -17.33 -11.58 -28.23
N LYS A 11 -17.98 -10.61 -27.58
CA LYS A 11 -17.33 -9.34 -27.21
C LYS A 11 -16.15 -9.57 -26.28
N LEU A 12 -16.30 -10.41 -25.25
CA LEU A 12 -15.23 -10.72 -24.31
C LEU A 12 -14.05 -11.45 -25.00
N MET A 13 -14.34 -12.35 -25.93
CA MET A 13 -13.34 -13.10 -26.70
C MET A 13 -12.70 -12.30 -27.85
N SER A 14 -13.19 -11.10 -28.16
CA SER A 14 -12.63 -10.27 -29.23
C SER A 14 -11.27 -9.66 -28.88
N ARG A 15 -11.07 -9.31 -27.60
CA ARG A 15 -9.81 -8.74 -27.07
C ARG A 15 -9.51 -9.27 -25.66
N PRO A 16 -9.33 -10.60 -25.49
CA PRO A 16 -9.28 -11.24 -24.17
C PRO A 16 -8.10 -10.74 -23.32
N LEU A 17 -6.94 -10.49 -23.93
CA LEU A 17 -5.76 -9.96 -23.22
C LEU A 17 -6.00 -8.55 -22.65
N ALA A 18 -6.71 -7.69 -23.39
CA ALA A 18 -7.06 -6.35 -22.93
C ALA A 18 -8.03 -6.40 -21.74
N HIS A 19 -9.02 -7.29 -21.81
CA HIS A 19 -9.95 -7.51 -20.70
C HIS A 19 -9.26 -8.07 -19.46
N LEU A 20 -8.38 -9.05 -19.61
CA LEU A 20 -7.63 -9.63 -18.49
C LEU A 20 -6.66 -8.61 -17.87
N HIS A 21 -5.91 -7.86 -18.69
CA HIS A 21 -5.06 -6.77 -18.22
C HIS A 21 -5.87 -5.76 -17.40
N GLY A 22 -6.97 -5.26 -17.96
CA GLY A 22 -7.85 -4.31 -17.28
C GLY A 22 -8.39 -4.87 -15.96
N PHE A 23 -8.84 -6.12 -15.94
CA PHE A 23 -9.32 -6.81 -14.74
C PHE A 23 -8.24 -6.86 -13.64
N PHE A 24 -7.04 -7.34 -13.96
CA PHE A 24 -5.96 -7.47 -12.99
C PHE A 24 -5.48 -6.10 -12.46
N MET A 25 -5.40 -5.09 -13.33
CA MET A 25 -5.00 -3.73 -12.92
C MET A 25 -6.08 -3.05 -12.08
N MET A 26 -7.35 -3.17 -12.45
CA MET A 26 -8.46 -2.63 -11.66
C MET A 26 -8.58 -3.34 -10.31
N ALA A 27 -8.44 -4.66 -10.25
CA ALA A 27 -8.45 -5.40 -8.99
C ALA A 27 -7.30 -4.95 -8.07
N ALA A 28 -6.09 -4.78 -8.61
CA ALA A 28 -4.95 -4.31 -7.85
C ALA A 28 -5.15 -2.89 -7.29
N PHE A 29 -5.48 -1.93 -8.17
CA PHE A 29 -5.49 -0.52 -7.80
C PHE A 29 -6.79 -0.02 -7.18
N LEU A 30 -7.95 -0.58 -7.53
CA LEU A 30 -9.23 -0.14 -6.97
C LEU A 30 -9.65 -0.92 -5.72
N VAL A 31 -9.09 -2.12 -5.49
CA VAL A 31 -9.53 -2.98 -4.39
C VAL A 31 -8.37 -3.35 -3.47
N LEU A 32 -7.36 -4.04 -3.98
CA LEU A 32 -6.33 -4.67 -3.13
C LEU A 32 -5.45 -3.63 -2.44
N PHE A 33 -4.84 -2.68 -3.16
CA PHE A 33 -3.99 -1.68 -2.52
C PHE A 33 -4.76 -0.74 -1.56
N PRO A 34 -5.96 -0.22 -1.92
CA PRO A 34 -6.79 0.51 -0.96
C PRO A 34 -7.14 -0.31 0.27
N ALA A 35 -7.56 -1.58 0.10
CA ALA A 35 -7.88 -2.46 1.21
C ALA A 35 -6.68 -2.71 2.13
N GLY A 36 -5.48 -2.90 1.57
CA GLY A 36 -4.25 -3.01 2.35
C GLY A 36 -3.93 -1.75 3.15
N ALA A 37 -4.18 -0.56 2.57
CA ALA A 37 -4.02 0.72 3.25
C ALA A 37 -5.05 0.96 4.37
N VAL A 38 -6.28 0.45 4.23
CA VAL A 38 -7.29 0.48 5.30
C VAL A 38 -6.96 -0.56 6.38
N ALA A 39 -6.54 -1.77 6.00
CA ALA A 39 -6.23 -2.87 6.90
C ALA A 39 -5.17 -2.50 7.95
N ILE A 40 -4.10 -1.81 7.53
CA ILE A 40 -3.04 -1.37 8.45
C ILE A 40 -3.53 -0.33 9.47
N ARG A 41 -4.60 0.41 9.14
CA ARG A 41 -5.21 1.43 9.99
C ARG A 41 -6.39 0.90 10.81
N SER A 42 -6.65 -0.41 10.78
CA SER A 42 -7.80 -1.01 11.47
C SER A 42 -7.69 -1.01 13.00
N GLY A 43 -6.47 -0.87 13.54
CA GLY A 43 -6.22 -0.93 14.99
C GLY A 43 -6.22 -2.35 15.58
N SER A 44 -6.33 -3.39 14.76
CA SER A 44 -6.23 -4.79 15.20
C SER A 44 -4.77 -5.24 15.35
N ASP A 45 -4.53 -6.17 16.27
CA ASP A 45 -3.30 -6.98 16.42
C ASP A 45 -2.85 -7.66 15.11
N LYS A 46 -3.79 -7.97 14.21
CA LYS A 46 -3.53 -8.61 12.92
C LYS A 46 -3.43 -7.61 11.76
N SER A 47 -3.52 -6.31 12.02
CA SER A 47 -3.50 -5.25 11.01
C SER A 47 -2.31 -5.37 10.05
N PHE A 48 -1.10 -5.57 10.58
CA PHE A 48 0.09 -5.80 9.77
C PHE A 48 -0.01 -7.07 8.91
N ARG A 49 -0.49 -8.18 9.49
CA ARG A 49 -0.65 -9.45 8.76
C ARG A 49 -1.59 -9.28 7.57
N PHE A 50 -2.75 -8.65 7.79
CA PHE A 50 -3.68 -8.37 6.72
C PHE A 50 -3.10 -7.42 5.67
N HIS A 51 -2.41 -6.36 6.12
CA HIS A 51 -1.75 -5.42 5.23
C HIS A 51 -0.79 -6.13 4.27
N TRP A 52 0.22 -6.84 4.77
CA TRP A 52 1.23 -7.40 3.87
C TRP A 52 0.67 -8.50 2.96
N VAL A 53 -0.26 -9.33 3.45
CA VAL A 53 -0.92 -10.38 2.63
C VAL A 53 -1.72 -9.75 1.49
N ILE A 54 -2.50 -8.72 1.78
CA ILE A 54 -3.29 -8.01 0.76
C ILE A 54 -2.37 -7.27 -0.22
N GLN A 55 -1.29 -6.65 0.25
CA GLN A 55 -0.32 -5.98 -0.61
C GLN A 55 0.39 -6.95 -1.56
N VAL A 56 0.75 -8.16 -1.10
CA VAL A 56 1.34 -9.20 -1.95
C VAL A 56 0.31 -9.69 -2.99
N ALA A 57 -0.94 -9.91 -2.59
CA ALA A 57 -2.01 -10.25 -3.54
C ALA A 57 -2.20 -9.16 -4.60
N GLY A 58 -2.18 -7.88 -4.19
CA GLY A 58 -2.23 -6.72 -5.08
C GLY A 58 -1.05 -6.68 -6.04
N LEU A 59 0.16 -6.96 -5.55
CA LEU A 59 1.37 -7.00 -6.37
C LEU A 59 1.33 -8.13 -7.40
N VAL A 60 0.88 -9.33 -7.02
CA VAL A 60 0.71 -10.47 -7.95
C VAL A 60 -0.33 -10.15 -9.03
N SER A 61 -1.44 -9.51 -8.65
CA SER A 61 -2.45 -9.03 -9.59
C SER A 61 -1.85 -8.01 -10.57
N ALA A 62 -1.18 -6.97 -10.06
CA ALA A 62 -0.53 -5.95 -10.89
C ALA A 62 0.56 -6.54 -11.81
N PHE A 63 1.35 -7.48 -11.31
CA PHE A 63 2.36 -8.20 -12.10
C PHE A 63 1.71 -8.97 -13.25
N SER A 64 0.63 -9.70 -12.98
CA SER A 64 -0.14 -10.44 -14.00
C SER A 64 -0.70 -9.48 -15.07
N GLY A 65 -1.25 -8.34 -14.63
CA GLY A 65 -1.70 -7.27 -15.53
C GLY A 65 -0.56 -6.71 -16.39
N ALA A 66 0.59 -6.41 -15.80
CA ALA A 66 1.75 -5.86 -16.50
C ALA A 66 2.31 -6.84 -17.55
N VAL A 67 2.41 -8.13 -17.22
CA VAL A 67 2.82 -9.18 -18.17
C VAL A 67 1.87 -9.25 -19.36
N LEU A 68 0.55 -9.24 -19.11
CA LEU A 68 -0.44 -9.24 -20.19
C LEU A 68 -0.37 -7.98 -21.06
N ALA A 69 -0.08 -6.82 -20.47
CA ALA A 69 0.15 -5.59 -21.23
C ALA A 69 1.35 -5.72 -22.17
N ILE A 70 2.47 -6.28 -21.70
CA ILE A 70 3.65 -6.50 -22.53
C ILE A 70 3.32 -7.48 -23.67
N ILE A 71 2.67 -8.59 -23.37
CA ILE A 71 2.30 -9.60 -24.37
C ILE A 71 1.38 -9.02 -25.47
N MET A 72 0.44 -8.13 -25.12
CA MET A 72 -0.47 -7.55 -26.10
C MET A 72 0.09 -6.32 -26.83
N SER A 73 1.21 -5.76 -26.38
CA SER A 73 1.72 -4.48 -26.89
C SER A 73 2.74 -4.70 -28.02
N ASP A 74 2.49 -4.12 -29.18
CA ASP A 74 3.50 -4.04 -30.26
C ASP A 74 4.68 -3.13 -29.89
N ARG A 75 4.43 -2.13 -29.04
CA ARG A 75 5.44 -1.20 -28.49
C ARG A 75 5.09 -0.85 -27.05
N VAL A 76 6.06 -0.97 -26.13
CA VAL A 76 5.89 -0.78 -24.68
C VAL A 76 5.78 0.71 -24.26
N PHE A 77 6.04 1.65 -25.17
CA PHE A 77 5.99 3.10 -24.91
C PHE A 77 5.20 3.88 -25.98
N GLY A 78 4.22 3.23 -26.61
CA GLY A 78 3.42 3.81 -27.69
C GLY A 78 2.37 4.84 -27.25
N SER A 79 2.09 4.93 -25.94
CA SER A 79 1.12 5.89 -25.39
C SER A 79 1.49 6.37 -23.99
N PRO A 80 0.96 7.54 -23.55
CA PRO A 80 1.14 8.02 -22.18
C PRO A 80 0.69 7.03 -21.12
N HIS A 81 -0.38 6.26 -21.38
CA HIS A 81 -0.86 5.20 -20.48
C HIS A 81 0.19 4.08 -20.29
N GLN A 82 0.85 3.65 -21.36
CA GLN A 82 1.88 2.62 -21.27
C GLN A 82 3.14 3.14 -20.55
N ILE A 83 3.59 4.35 -20.88
CA ILE A 83 4.74 4.99 -20.21
C ILE A 83 4.47 5.12 -18.71
N ALA A 84 3.32 5.69 -18.34
CA ALA A 84 2.91 5.83 -16.94
C ALA A 84 2.78 4.46 -16.26
N GLY A 85 2.17 3.47 -16.93
CA GLY A 85 2.00 2.12 -16.41
C GLY A 85 3.32 1.45 -16.06
N VAL A 86 4.34 1.55 -16.93
CA VAL A 86 5.68 1.02 -16.67
C VAL A 86 6.31 1.71 -15.46
N VAL A 87 6.26 3.05 -15.41
CA VAL A 87 6.83 3.81 -14.28
C VAL A 87 6.14 3.45 -12.96
N ILE A 88 4.81 3.42 -12.94
CA ILE A 88 4.02 3.05 -11.75
C ILE A 88 4.37 1.64 -11.30
N PHE A 89 4.47 0.68 -12.22
CA PHE A 89 4.81 -0.70 -11.89
C PHE A 89 6.24 -0.84 -11.37
N SER A 90 7.22 -0.15 -11.95
CA SER A 90 8.59 -0.11 -11.43
C SER A 90 8.63 0.48 -10.02
N LEU A 91 7.93 1.58 -9.78
CA LEU A 91 7.83 2.19 -8.45
C LEU A 91 7.11 1.28 -7.45
N LEU A 92 6.15 0.47 -7.89
CA LEU A 92 5.47 -0.51 -7.05
C LEU A 92 6.43 -1.61 -6.55
N LEU A 93 7.39 -2.04 -7.37
CA LEU A 93 8.45 -2.96 -6.94
C LEU A 93 9.36 -2.31 -5.89
N VAL A 94 9.75 -1.05 -6.11
CA VAL A 94 10.51 -0.27 -5.12
C VAL A 94 9.72 -0.14 -3.82
N GLN A 95 8.43 0.15 -3.89
CA GLN A 95 7.53 0.26 -2.74
C GLN A 95 7.44 -1.03 -1.94
N ALA A 96 7.43 -2.19 -2.60
CA ALA A 96 7.44 -3.50 -1.93
C ALA A 96 8.76 -3.73 -1.17
N VAL A 97 9.91 -3.40 -1.77
CA VAL A 97 11.22 -3.47 -1.11
C VAL A 97 11.30 -2.51 0.07
N LEU A 98 10.82 -1.27 -0.09
CA LEU A 98 10.76 -0.29 0.99
C LEU A 98 9.84 -0.76 2.13
N GLY A 99 8.70 -1.38 1.82
CA GLY A 99 7.78 -1.93 2.82
C GLY A 99 8.41 -3.05 3.64
N TRP A 100 9.12 -3.97 2.95
CA TRP A 100 9.91 -5.00 3.62
C TRP A 100 11.00 -4.40 4.51
N ARG A 101 11.79 -3.46 3.98
CA ARG A 101 12.88 -2.82 4.73
C ARG A 101 12.36 -2.06 5.95
N HIS A 102 11.29 -1.29 5.77
CA HIS A 102 10.58 -0.58 6.83
C HIS A 102 10.16 -1.54 7.96
N HIS A 103 9.55 -2.67 7.61
CA HIS A 103 9.15 -3.66 8.59
C HIS A 103 10.35 -4.29 9.33
N MET A 104 11.43 -4.60 8.61
CA MET A 104 12.66 -5.13 9.20
C MET A 104 13.34 -4.13 10.16
N ASP A 105 13.28 -2.83 9.86
CA ASP A 105 13.78 -1.79 10.77
C ASP A 105 12.87 -1.63 11.98
N PHE A 106 11.56 -1.71 11.79
CA PHE A 106 10.59 -1.65 12.88
C PHE A 106 10.84 -2.74 13.93
N ILE A 107 11.01 -4.00 13.51
CA ILE A 107 11.27 -5.10 14.45
C ILE A 107 12.64 -5.02 15.14
N ARG A 108 13.57 -4.20 14.62
CA ARG A 108 14.93 -4.03 15.18
C ARG A 108 15.04 -2.85 16.12
N ILE A 109 14.47 -1.71 15.73
CA ILE A 109 14.71 -0.41 16.35
C ILE A 109 13.45 0.09 17.08
N PHE A 110 12.27 -0.45 16.79
CA PHE A 110 10.97 -0.03 17.33
C PHE A 110 10.66 1.48 17.16
N ARG A 111 11.34 2.17 16.23
CA ARG A 111 11.14 3.60 15.90
C ARG A 111 10.85 3.79 14.40
N ARG A 112 10.26 4.94 14.03
CA ARG A 112 10.13 5.36 12.61
C ARG A 112 11.49 5.82 12.11
N THR A 113 11.81 5.42 10.89
CA THR A 113 12.99 5.90 10.18
C THR A 113 12.53 6.69 8.95
N TRP A 114 13.45 7.39 8.29
CA TRP A 114 13.17 8.04 7.00
C TRP A 114 12.56 7.10 5.94
N ILE A 115 12.85 5.78 6.04
CA ILE A 115 12.28 4.73 5.18
C ILE A 115 10.77 4.59 5.42
N SER A 116 10.31 4.73 6.66
CA SER A 116 8.87 4.72 7.00
C SER A 116 8.12 5.83 6.26
N TYR A 117 8.63 7.06 6.34
CA TYR A 117 8.02 8.20 5.66
C TYR A 117 8.05 8.02 4.15
N THR A 118 9.19 7.60 3.59
CA THR A 118 9.34 7.35 2.16
C THR A 118 8.33 6.30 1.67
N HIS A 119 8.17 5.20 2.41
CA HIS A 119 7.19 4.16 2.09
C HIS A 119 5.75 4.71 2.11
N VAL A 120 5.38 5.50 3.10
CA VAL A 120 4.02 6.07 3.19
C VAL A 120 3.74 7.04 2.05
N TYR A 121 4.63 8.01 1.81
CA TYR A 121 4.44 9.02 0.76
C TYR A 121 4.51 8.41 -0.64
N LEU A 122 5.47 7.52 -0.90
CA LEU A 122 5.58 6.85 -2.19
C LEU A 122 4.35 5.98 -2.47
N GLY A 123 3.86 5.24 -1.46
CA GLY A 123 2.65 4.44 -1.59
C GLY A 123 1.42 5.26 -1.98
N PHE A 124 1.27 6.45 -1.37
CA PHE A 124 0.18 7.37 -1.72
C PHE A 124 0.30 7.90 -3.16
N VAL A 125 1.50 8.32 -3.57
CA VAL A 125 1.76 8.79 -4.95
C VAL A 125 1.48 7.69 -5.98
N ILE A 126 1.93 6.46 -5.71
CA ILE A 126 1.68 5.29 -6.58
C ILE A 126 0.18 5.04 -6.71
N LEU A 127 -0.59 5.14 -5.62
CA LEU A 127 -2.03 4.89 -5.65
C LEU A 127 -2.76 5.92 -6.51
N LEU A 128 -2.47 7.22 -6.33
CA LEU A 128 -3.05 8.29 -7.13
C LEU A 128 -2.68 8.15 -8.62
N ALA A 129 -1.41 7.90 -8.92
CA ALA A 129 -0.93 7.69 -10.27
C ALA A 129 -1.58 6.45 -10.91
N GLY A 130 -1.72 5.37 -10.14
CA GLY A 130 -2.38 4.14 -10.55
C GLY A 130 -3.85 4.34 -10.92
N TRP A 131 -4.61 5.07 -10.10
CA TRP A 131 -5.99 5.43 -10.41
C TRP A 131 -6.12 6.30 -11.65
N ALA A 132 -5.27 7.31 -11.81
CA ALA A 132 -5.22 8.11 -13.04
C ALA A 132 -4.90 7.22 -14.26
N ASN A 133 -4.00 6.24 -14.10
CA ASN A 133 -3.66 5.31 -15.16
C ASN A 133 -4.76 4.29 -15.49
N VAL A 134 -5.57 3.89 -14.52
CA VAL A 134 -6.79 3.09 -14.76
C VAL A 134 -7.78 3.88 -15.62
N ILE A 135 -8.04 5.15 -15.28
CA ILE A 135 -8.92 6.01 -16.08
C ILE A 135 -8.37 6.21 -17.50
N SER A 136 -7.07 6.50 -17.64
CA SER A 136 -6.45 6.66 -18.96
C SER A 136 -6.55 5.38 -19.80
N GLY A 137 -6.37 4.21 -19.18
CA GLY A 137 -6.53 2.90 -19.82
C GLY A 137 -7.96 2.61 -20.27
N LEU A 138 -8.96 2.94 -19.45
CA LEU A 138 -10.38 2.81 -19.83
C LEU A 138 -10.74 3.72 -21.01
N VAL A 139 -10.23 4.96 -21.03
CA VAL A 139 -10.42 5.89 -22.14
C VAL A 139 -9.74 5.36 -23.41
N LEU A 140 -8.49 4.88 -23.30
CA LEU A 140 -7.74 4.31 -24.43
C LEU A 140 -8.40 3.04 -24.99
N TYR A 141 -9.01 2.23 -24.12
CA TYR A 141 -9.78 1.05 -24.51
C TYR A 141 -11.08 1.40 -25.26
N GLY A 142 -11.56 2.63 -25.15
CA GLY A 142 -12.86 3.04 -25.67
C GLY A 142 -14.03 2.59 -24.78
N PHE A 143 -13.80 2.50 -23.47
CA PHE A 143 -14.86 2.18 -22.51
C PHE A 143 -15.94 3.28 -22.48
N SER A 144 -17.17 2.90 -22.11
CA SER A 144 -18.30 3.85 -22.10
C SER A 144 -18.02 5.06 -21.19
N LYS A 145 -18.37 6.28 -21.66
CA LYS A 145 -18.18 7.51 -20.88
C LYS A 145 -18.83 7.42 -19.49
N PHE A 146 -20.06 6.90 -19.44
CA PHE A 146 -20.78 6.68 -18.18
C PHE A 146 -20.01 5.74 -17.24
N GLY A 147 -19.56 4.59 -17.74
CA GLY A 147 -18.77 3.65 -16.95
C GLY A 147 -17.46 4.24 -16.43
N THR A 148 -16.75 5.00 -17.26
CA THR A 148 -15.52 5.70 -16.85
C THR A 148 -15.80 6.73 -15.74
N VAL A 149 -16.89 7.48 -15.84
CA VAL A 149 -17.32 8.42 -14.78
C VAL A 149 -17.64 7.67 -13.48
N MET A 150 -18.33 6.54 -13.56
CA MET A 150 -18.63 5.72 -12.37
C MET A 150 -17.37 5.20 -11.67
N ILE A 151 -16.35 4.77 -12.42
CA ILE A 151 -15.04 4.41 -11.85
C ILE A 151 -14.36 5.64 -11.22
N GLY A 152 -14.45 6.82 -11.84
CA GLY A 152 -13.95 8.06 -11.26
C GLY A 152 -14.63 8.43 -9.93
N VAL A 153 -15.94 8.24 -9.83
CA VAL A 153 -16.69 8.44 -8.57
C VAL A 153 -16.27 7.41 -7.52
N LEU A 154 -16.09 6.15 -7.89
CA LEU A 154 -15.58 5.12 -6.97
C LEU A 154 -14.19 5.51 -6.42
N ILE A 155 -13.28 5.96 -7.29
CA ILE A 155 -11.95 6.43 -6.89
C ILE A 155 -12.04 7.60 -5.91
N LEU A 156 -12.96 8.55 -6.15
CA LEU A 156 -13.18 9.67 -5.24
C LEU A 156 -13.68 9.19 -3.87
N LEU A 157 -14.61 8.23 -3.85
CA LEU A 157 -15.12 7.63 -2.61
C LEU A 157 -14.02 6.87 -1.85
N GLU A 158 -13.16 6.13 -2.55
CA GLU A 158 -11.98 5.46 -1.97
C GLU A 158 -11.01 6.48 -1.34
N LEU A 159 -10.70 7.57 -2.07
CA LEU A 159 -9.83 8.63 -1.55
C LEU A 159 -10.40 9.27 -0.28
N LEU A 160 -11.70 9.59 -0.28
CA LEU A 160 -12.39 10.13 0.89
C LEU A 160 -12.50 9.11 2.03
N GLY A 161 -12.71 7.83 1.71
CA GLY A 161 -12.80 6.75 2.68
C GLY A 161 -11.47 6.50 3.38
N VAL A 162 -10.38 6.37 2.63
CA VAL A 162 -9.02 6.21 3.17
C VAL A 162 -8.59 7.46 3.94
N GLY A 163 -8.84 8.66 3.40
CA GLY A 163 -8.52 9.92 4.07
C GLY A 163 -9.32 10.13 5.37
N GLY A 164 -10.63 9.92 5.31
CA GLY A 164 -11.54 10.02 6.46
C GLY A 164 -11.24 8.99 7.54
N TRP A 165 -10.95 7.74 7.16
CA TRP A 165 -10.53 6.70 8.10
C TRP A 165 -9.20 7.04 8.75
N SER A 166 -8.23 7.57 8.00
CA SER A 166 -6.94 8.02 8.55
C SER A 166 -7.13 9.14 9.59
N PHE A 167 -8.00 10.11 9.28
CA PHE A 167 -8.33 11.19 10.22
C PHE A 167 -9.02 10.67 11.49
N LEU A 168 -9.96 9.74 11.35
CA LEU A 168 -10.67 9.15 12.49
C LEU A 168 -9.77 8.25 13.34
N ALA A 169 -8.91 7.46 12.70
CA ALA A 169 -7.92 6.62 13.39
C ALA A 169 -6.96 7.48 14.22
N ARG A 170 -6.50 8.62 13.67
CA ARG A 170 -5.69 9.61 14.40
C ARG A 170 -6.44 10.22 15.58
N ARG A 171 -7.72 10.56 15.43
CA ARG A 171 -8.53 11.06 16.57
C ARG A 171 -8.71 10.02 17.68
N ARG A 172 -8.83 8.73 17.32
CA ARG A 172 -9.00 7.65 18.31
C ARG A 172 -7.72 7.35 19.09
N SER A 173 -6.54 7.49 18.48
CA SER A 173 -5.27 7.30 19.21
C SER A 173 -5.03 8.43 20.21
N LEU A 174 -5.23 9.68 19.79
CA LEU A 174 -5.11 10.85 20.69
C LEU A 174 -6.08 10.79 21.89
N ALA A 175 -7.28 10.22 21.70
CA ALA A 175 -8.25 10.04 22.77
C ALA A 175 -7.93 8.84 23.70
N ARG A 176 -7.13 7.86 23.25
CA ARG A 176 -6.71 6.69 24.04
C ARG A 176 -5.44 6.93 24.85
N ASP A 177 -4.68 7.98 24.53
CA ASP A 177 -3.42 8.34 25.19
C ASP A 177 -3.59 8.93 26.60
N SER A 178 -4.83 9.14 27.07
CA SER A 178 -5.11 9.67 28.40
C SER A 178 -5.16 8.62 29.53
N GLY A 179 -4.68 7.38 29.34
CA GLY A 179 -4.75 6.41 30.45
C GLY A 179 -4.25 4.97 30.27
N TYR A 180 -3.42 4.62 29.28
CA TYR A 180 -2.98 3.22 29.11
C TYR A 180 -1.48 3.09 28.84
N LYS A 181 -0.75 2.42 29.74
CA LYS A 181 0.64 1.99 29.52
C LYS A 181 0.64 0.79 28.58
N GLU A 182 0.93 1.00 27.29
CA GLU A 182 1.02 -0.09 26.30
C GLU A 182 2.36 -0.83 26.36
N THR A 183 2.29 -2.16 26.20
CA THR A 183 3.44 -3.02 25.94
C THR A 183 3.86 -2.95 24.46
N PRO A 184 5.15 -3.18 24.12
CA PRO A 184 5.71 -2.91 22.79
C PRO A 184 5.19 -3.78 21.62
N GLU A 185 4.25 -4.69 21.84
CA GLU A 185 3.82 -5.68 20.85
C GLU A 185 2.73 -5.20 19.90
N SER A 186 2.11 -4.04 20.16
CA SER A 186 0.99 -3.56 19.35
C SER A 186 1.49 -2.72 18.16
N SER A 187 1.75 -3.37 17.02
CA SER A 187 1.97 -2.71 15.73
C SER A 187 0.92 -1.63 15.41
N ALA A 188 -0.29 -1.75 15.96
CA ALA A 188 -1.39 -0.80 15.81
C ALA A 188 -1.14 0.57 16.47
N ALA A 189 -0.45 0.64 17.61
CA ALA A 189 -0.16 1.93 18.26
C ALA A 189 0.83 2.76 17.44
N TYR A 190 1.85 2.12 16.87
CA TYR A 190 2.86 2.79 16.04
C TYR A 190 2.32 3.35 14.71
N PHE A 191 1.37 2.68 14.05
CA PHE A 191 0.69 3.26 12.88
C PHE A 191 -0.18 4.46 13.24
N ALA A 192 -0.48 4.66 14.53
CA ALA A 192 -1.26 5.78 15.05
C ALA A 192 -0.40 6.87 15.72
N LEU A 193 0.90 6.64 15.88
CA LEU A 193 1.90 7.64 16.30
C LEU A 193 2.38 8.42 15.08
N ASP A 194 1.58 9.40 14.66
CA ASP A 194 2.04 10.41 13.68
C ASP A 194 2.77 11.59 14.34
N ASP A 195 2.82 11.67 15.68
CA ASP A 195 3.26 12.91 16.35
C ASP A 195 4.04 12.68 17.66
N ILE A 196 4.98 11.73 17.75
CA ILE A 196 6.05 11.88 18.76
C ILE A 196 7.17 12.66 18.06
N PRO A 197 7.43 13.93 18.43
CA PRO A 197 8.59 14.63 17.91
C PRO A 197 9.80 13.75 18.16
N GLU A 198 10.67 13.63 17.14
CA GLU A 198 11.97 13.03 17.29
C GLU A 198 12.66 13.83 18.40
N SER A 199 12.59 13.32 19.64
CA SER A 199 13.34 13.91 20.73
C SER A 199 14.77 13.68 20.36
N ASP A 200 15.47 14.77 20.02
CA ASP A 200 16.91 14.86 19.90
C ASP A 200 17.57 14.62 21.27
N GLU A 201 17.25 13.49 21.92
CA GLU A 201 18.08 12.98 23.00
C GLU A 201 19.28 12.34 22.33
N GLU A 202 20.26 13.18 22.05
CA GLU A 202 21.66 12.77 21.91
C GLU A 202 21.99 11.83 23.08
N ASP A 203 22.48 10.65 22.72
CA ASP A 203 22.99 9.63 23.63
C ASP A 203 24.09 10.21 24.54
N ASP A 204 23.73 10.73 25.71
CA ASP A 204 24.67 10.85 26.82
C ASP A 204 24.78 9.48 27.50
N VAL A 205 25.60 8.61 26.91
CA VAL A 205 26.13 7.42 27.59
C VAL A 205 27.23 7.90 28.53
N PRO A 206 27.09 7.80 29.88
CA PRO A 206 28.24 7.94 30.74
C PRO A 206 29.04 6.64 30.64
N GLU A 207 30.16 6.68 29.92
CA GLU A 207 31.26 5.75 30.18
C GLU A 207 31.71 5.96 31.63
N ASP A 208 31.31 5.08 32.54
CA ASP A 208 32.12 4.85 33.73
C ASP A 208 32.60 3.39 33.78
N ARG A 209 33.91 3.28 33.60
CA ARG A 209 34.70 2.07 33.75
C ARG A 209 34.90 1.81 35.25
N GLY A 210 34.14 0.89 35.82
CA GLY A 210 34.23 0.56 37.24
C GLY A 210 34.24 -0.94 37.55
N LEU A 211 35.37 -1.59 37.26
CA LEU A 211 35.98 -2.74 37.95
C LEU A 211 35.09 -3.89 38.49
N MET A 212 35.34 -5.07 37.92
CA MET A 212 35.09 -6.39 38.52
C MET A 212 35.55 -6.43 39.99
N HIS A 213 34.67 -6.85 40.91
CA HIS A 213 35.10 -7.47 42.15
C HIS A 213 34.66 -8.93 42.17
N LYS A 214 35.67 -9.81 42.20
CA LYS A 214 35.56 -11.27 42.36
C LYS A 214 36.21 -11.61 43.70
N GLY A 215 35.53 -12.42 44.50
CA GLY A 215 35.97 -12.94 45.81
C GLY A 215 35.07 -12.40 46.93
N ASP A 216 34.52 -13.19 47.84
CA ASP A 216 34.99 -14.45 48.39
C ASP A 216 33.82 -15.32 48.89
N GLU A 217 33.98 -16.64 48.76
CA GLU A 217 33.20 -17.64 49.47
C GLU A 217 33.73 -17.74 50.91
N ARG A 218 32.85 -17.80 51.92
CA ARG A 218 32.85 -18.78 53.03
C ARG A 218 32.10 -18.30 54.28
N ASN A 219 31.45 -19.29 54.89
CA ASN A 219 30.76 -19.39 56.19
C ASN A 219 29.34 -18.82 56.29
#